data_AF-A0A060CQA7-F1
#
_entry.id   AF-A0A060CQA7-F1
#
_cell.length_a   1.000
_cell.length_b   1.000
_cell.length_c   1.000
_cell.angle_alpha   90.00
_cell.angle_beta   90.00
_cell.angle_gamma   90.00
#
_symmetry.space_group_name_H-M   'P 1'
#
loop_
_entity.id
_entity.type
_entity.pdbx_description
1 polymer ?
#
loop_
_entity_poly.entity_id
_entity_poly.type
_entity_poly.pdbx_seq_one_letter_code
_entity_poly.pdbx_strand_id
1 'polypeptide(L)'
;MDGDREFLEEMYEPIVRWNRWWLEQNDRDGNGLCEYGHPFSSGLDDSPLWDQGMPVESPDLNTYLAMQMEALAKIAHVLGLEDEAEAWGRKSAEMTQRMMEV
;
A
#
# COMPACT_ATOMS: atom_id res chain seq x y z
N MET A 1 12.86 15.04 -9.89
CA MET A 1 12.18 15.56 -8.70
C MET A 1 12.90 16.84 -8.35
N ASP A 2 12.17 17.93 -8.14
CA ASP A 2 12.70 19.22 -7.67
C ASP A 2 13.40 19.11 -6.31
N GLY A 3 13.16 18.03 -5.57
CA GLY A 3 13.93 17.68 -4.36
C GLY A 3 13.52 18.51 -3.15
N ASP A 4 12.27 18.98 -3.13
CA ASP A 4 11.70 19.74 -2.01
C ASP A 4 11.62 18.87 -0.75
N ARG A 5 12.69 18.92 0.04
CA ARG A 5 12.83 18.13 1.27
C ARG A 5 11.81 18.52 2.33
N GLU A 6 11.45 19.81 2.42
CA GLU A 6 10.49 20.31 3.41
C GLU A 6 9.09 19.74 3.14
N PHE A 7 8.67 19.73 1.86
CA PHE A 7 7.42 19.07 1.47
C PHE A 7 7.41 17.57 1.79
N LEU A 8 8.53 16.89 1.56
CA LEU A 8 8.64 15.46 1.88
C LEU A 8 8.56 15.19 3.39
N GLU A 9 9.17 16.05 4.22
CA GLU A 9 9.05 15.96 5.68
C GLU A 9 7.61 16.15 6.15
N GLU A 10 6.88 17.11 5.56
CA GLU A 10 5.48 17.36 5.88
C GLU A 10 4.58 16.16 5.49
N MET A 11 4.84 15.57 4.33
CA MET A 11 3.97 14.55 3.74
C MET A 11 4.26 13.11 4.20
N TYR A 12 5.49 12.82 4.66
CA TYR A 12 5.92 11.45 4.96
C TYR A 12 5.00 10.77 5.98
N GLU A 13 4.86 11.37 7.15
CA GLU A 13 4.13 10.79 8.29
C GLU A 13 2.61 10.64 8.02
N PRO A 14 1.92 11.61 7.37
CA PRO A 14 0.55 11.38 6.87
C PRO A 14 0.40 10.17 5.96
N ILE A 15 1.31 9.96 5.00
CA ILE A 15 1.27 8.82 4.08
C ILE A 15 1.56 7.51 4.82
N VAL A 16 2.49 7.51 5.77
CA VAL A 16 2.77 6.35 6.63
C VAL A 16 1.52 5.90 7.38
N ARG A 17 0.79 6.83 8.01
CA ARG A 17 -0.46 6.50 8.71
C ARG A 17 -1.54 5.95 7.79
N TRP A 18 -1.65 6.53 6.59
CA TRP A 18 -2.61 6.05 5.59
C TRP A 18 -2.28 4.63 5.13
N ASN A 19 -1.01 4.35 4.84
CA ASN A 19 -0.56 3.01 4.46
C ASN A 19 -0.82 1.99 5.58
N ARG A 20 -0.45 2.33 6.83
CA ARG A 20 -0.68 1.48 8.00
C ARG A 20 -2.16 1.15 8.21
N TRP A 21 -3.04 2.13 8.04
CA TRP A 21 -4.49 1.89 8.14
C TRP A 21 -4.97 0.80 7.17
N TRP A 22 -4.47 0.80 5.93
CA TRP A 22 -4.80 -0.27 4.98
C TRP A 22 -4.33 -1.63 5.49
N LEU A 23 -3.04 -1.75 5.84
CA LEU A 23 -2.42 -2.99 6.30
C LEU A 23 -3.04 -3.53 7.60
N GLU A 24 -3.53 -2.66 8.48
CA GLU A 24 -4.07 -3.05 9.79
C GLU A 24 -5.58 -3.33 9.78
N GLN A 25 -6.33 -2.66 8.89
CA GLN A 25 -7.80 -2.69 8.93
C GLN A 25 -8.44 -3.46 7.77
N ASN A 26 -7.68 -3.77 6.71
CA ASN A 26 -8.22 -4.31 5.47
C ASN A 26 -7.59 -5.64 5.04
N ASP A 27 -6.79 -6.28 5.90
CA ASP A 27 -6.30 -7.65 5.73
C ASP A 27 -7.07 -8.57 6.71
N ARG A 28 -8.23 -9.08 6.29
CA ARG A 28 -9.18 -9.75 7.20
C ARG A 28 -8.76 -11.17 7.56
N ASP A 29 -8.11 -11.88 6.64
CA ASP A 29 -7.64 -13.24 6.85
C ASP A 29 -6.18 -13.30 7.37
N GLY A 30 -5.50 -12.15 7.42
CA GLY A 30 -4.13 -12.02 7.93
C GLY A 30 -3.09 -12.58 6.97
N ASN A 31 -3.44 -12.74 5.70
CA ASN A 31 -2.57 -13.32 4.69
C ASN A 31 -1.57 -12.31 4.12
N GLY A 32 -1.61 -11.05 4.56
CA GLY A 32 -0.74 -9.94 4.14
C GLY A 32 -1.12 -9.26 2.84
N LEU A 33 -2.31 -9.53 2.32
CA LEU A 33 -2.91 -8.84 1.19
C LEU A 33 -4.20 -8.14 1.66
N CYS A 34 -4.36 -6.91 1.20
CA CYS A 34 -5.52 -6.11 1.57
C CYS A 34 -6.69 -6.39 0.64
N GLU A 35 -7.88 -6.16 1.17
CA GLU A 35 -9.15 -6.33 0.51
C GLU A 35 -9.90 -5.01 0.39
N TYR A 36 -10.63 -4.83 -0.71
CA TYR A 36 -11.68 -3.83 -0.73
C TYR A 36 -12.93 -4.34 -0.02
N GLY A 37 -13.42 -3.57 0.94
CA GLY A 37 -14.67 -3.85 1.65
C GLY A 37 -15.94 -3.37 0.94
N HIS A 38 -15.82 -2.55 -0.11
CA HIS A 38 -16.95 -1.98 -0.84
C HIS A 38 -16.55 -1.53 -2.28
N PRO A 39 -17.42 -1.68 -3.30
CA PRO A 39 -17.16 -1.24 -4.68
C PRO A 39 -16.63 0.18 -4.81
N PHE A 40 -17.26 1.11 -4.10
CA PHE A 40 -16.88 2.53 -4.14
C PHE A 40 -15.45 2.82 -3.67
N SER A 41 -14.82 1.91 -2.94
CA SER A 41 -13.43 2.07 -2.50
C SER A 41 -12.43 1.70 -3.58
N SER A 42 -12.80 0.90 -4.58
CA SER A 42 -11.93 0.56 -5.71
C SER A 42 -12.01 1.57 -6.85
N GLY A 43 -13.10 2.33 -6.94
CA GLY A 43 -13.40 3.15 -8.11
C GLY A 43 -13.83 2.33 -9.34
N LEU A 44 -14.15 1.04 -9.13
CA LEU A 44 -14.58 0.09 -10.15
C LEU A 44 -15.99 -0.43 -9.85
N ASP A 45 -16.92 0.48 -9.58
CA ASP A 45 -18.23 0.19 -8.95
C ASP A 45 -19.07 -0.86 -9.69
N ASP A 46 -19.06 -0.84 -11.03
CA ASP A 46 -19.81 -1.77 -11.89
C ASP A 46 -18.92 -2.85 -12.54
N SER A 47 -17.74 -3.10 -11.97
CA SER A 47 -16.80 -4.10 -12.51
C SER A 47 -17.25 -5.54 -12.22
N PRO A 48 -17.05 -6.50 -13.15
CA PRO A 48 -17.23 -7.93 -12.90
C PRO A 48 -16.41 -8.48 -11.74
N LEU A 49 -15.40 -7.73 -11.27
CA LEU A 49 -14.67 -8.01 -10.03
C LEU A 49 -15.61 -8.31 -8.85
N TRP A 50 -16.79 -7.67 -8.83
CA TRP A 50 -17.76 -7.77 -7.75
C TRP A 50 -18.83 -8.85 -7.95
N ASP A 51 -18.81 -9.59 -9.06
CA ASP A 51 -19.84 -10.59 -9.39
C ASP A 51 -19.93 -11.71 -8.34
N GLN A 52 -18.84 -11.93 -7.58
CA GLN A 52 -18.77 -12.94 -6.51
C GLN A 52 -18.96 -12.36 -5.09
N GLY A 53 -19.28 -11.06 -4.98
CA GLY A 53 -19.55 -10.39 -3.70
C GLY A 53 -18.35 -9.66 -3.10
N MET A 54 -18.42 -9.40 -1.79
CA MET A 54 -17.42 -8.65 -1.00
C MET A 54 -17.04 -9.45 0.26
N PRO A 55 -15.85 -9.25 0.84
CA PRO A 55 -14.77 -8.37 0.37
C PRO A 55 -14.04 -8.96 -0.85
N VAL A 56 -13.21 -8.18 -1.53
CA VAL A 56 -12.38 -8.66 -2.65
C VAL A 56 -10.92 -8.29 -2.42
N GLU A 57 -10.07 -9.31 -2.28
CA GLU A 57 -8.62 -9.19 -2.39
C GLU A 57 -8.26 -9.02 -3.87
N SER A 58 -8.04 -7.78 -4.28
CA SER A 58 -7.81 -7.47 -5.70
C SER A 58 -6.33 -7.19 -5.97
N PRO A 59 -5.81 -7.60 -7.15
CA PRO A 59 -4.41 -7.40 -7.48
C PRO A 59 -4.05 -5.92 -7.65
N ASP A 60 -4.99 -5.07 -8.08
CA ASP A 60 -4.78 -3.63 -8.24
C ASP A 60 -4.56 -2.93 -6.89
N LEU A 61 -5.37 -3.21 -5.86
CA LEU A 61 -5.19 -2.64 -4.52
C LEU A 61 -3.80 -2.95 -3.96
N ASN A 62 -3.41 -4.22 -3.98
CA ASN A 62 -2.14 -4.67 -3.45
C ASN A 62 -0.95 -4.16 -4.27
N THR A 63 -1.11 -4.02 -5.60
CA THR A 63 -0.12 -3.35 -6.44
C THR A 63 0.05 -1.88 -6.03
N TYR A 64 -1.03 -1.14 -5.79
CA TYR A 64 -0.94 0.26 -5.35
C TYR A 64 -0.28 0.40 -3.98
N LEU A 65 -0.57 -0.49 -3.03
CA LEU A 65 0.06 -0.50 -1.71
C LEU A 65 1.55 -0.85 -1.79
N ALA A 66 1.93 -1.84 -2.62
CA ALA A 66 3.33 -2.16 -2.87
C ALA A 66 4.09 -0.95 -3.45
N MET A 67 3.51 -0.28 -4.46
CA MET A 67 4.08 0.94 -5.05
C MET A 67 4.19 2.09 -4.05
N GLN A 68 3.19 2.28 -3.19
CA GLN A 68 3.21 3.30 -2.15
C GLN A 68 4.34 3.02 -1.13
N MET A 69 4.54 1.76 -0.75
CA MET A 69 5.65 1.37 0.13
C MET A 69 7.01 1.60 -0.53
N GLU A 70 7.17 1.35 -1.84
CA GLU A 70 8.40 1.75 -2.55
C GLU A 70 8.61 3.27 -2.54
N ALA A 71 7.54 4.04 -2.70
CA ALA A 71 7.61 5.50 -2.65
C ALA A 71 8.00 5.98 -1.25
N LEU A 72 7.40 5.40 -0.19
CA LEU A 72 7.78 5.67 1.20
C LEU A 72 9.25 5.31 1.46
N ALA A 73 9.76 4.21 0.92
CA ALA A 73 11.17 3.86 1.02
C ALA A 73 12.09 4.92 0.40
N LYS A 74 11.73 5.39 -0.80
CA LYS A 74 12.48 6.45 -1.51
C LYS A 74 12.44 7.78 -0.73
N ILE A 75 11.28 8.15 -0.18
CA ILE A 75 11.14 9.36 0.64
C ILE A 75 11.96 9.23 1.92
N ALA A 76 11.84 8.11 2.65
CA ALA A 76 12.60 7.84 3.87
C ALA A 76 14.11 7.97 3.63
N HIS A 77 14.62 7.44 2.51
CA HIS A 77 16.02 7.60 2.11
C HIS A 77 16.41 9.08 1.92
N VAL A 78 15.61 9.87 1.22
CA VAL A 78 15.83 11.33 1.05
C VAL A 78 15.82 12.08 2.39
N LEU A 79 15.01 11.62 3.34
CA LEU A 79 14.93 12.20 4.68
C LEU A 79 16.05 11.74 5.62
N GLY A 80 16.83 10.72 5.27
CA GLY A 80 17.89 10.14 6.10
C GLY A 80 17.39 9.10 7.11
N LEU A 81 16.19 8.55 6.89
CA LEU A 81 15.53 7.53 7.72
C LEU A 81 15.81 6.13 7.16
N GLU A 82 17.07 5.70 7.17
CA GLU A 82 17.52 4.49 6.45
C GLU A 82 16.86 3.19 6.96
N ASP A 83 16.64 3.07 8.27
CA ASP A 83 15.95 1.89 8.85
C ASP A 83 14.50 1.78 8.33
N GLU A 84 13.81 2.92 8.20
CA GLU A 84 12.46 2.96 7.65
C GLU A 84 12.48 2.71 6.14
N ALA A 85 13.48 3.24 5.43
CA ALA A 85 13.65 3.00 4.00
C ALA A 85 13.79 1.50 3.70
N GLU A 86 14.63 0.79 4.46
CA GLU A 86 14.79 -0.66 4.33
C GLU A 86 13.51 -1.42 4.69
N ALA A 87 12.85 -1.03 5.79
CA ALA A 87 11.61 -1.67 6.25
C ALA A 87 10.49 -1.55 5.21
N TRP A 88 10.30 -0.37 4.61
CA TRP A 88 9.32 -0.15 3.55
C TRP A 88 9.65 -0.93 2.27
N GLY A 89 10.92 -0.96 1.87
CA GLY A 89 11.38 -1.76 0.73
C GLY A 89 11.09 -3.25 0.92
N ARG A 90 11.35 -3.78 2.11
CA ARG A 90 11.06 -5.18 2.47
C ARG A 90 9.57 -5.50 2.41
N LYS A 91 8.73 -4.65 3.01
CA LYS A 91 7.27 -4.82 2.99
C LYS A 91 6.69 -4.80 1.58
N SER A 92 7.21 -3.91 0.71
CA SER A 92 6.81 -3.86 -0.70
C SER A 92 7.14 -5.17 -1.44
N ALA A 93 8.35 -5.68 -1.25
CA ALA A 93 8.77 -6.95 -1.83
C ALA A 93 7.95 -8.14 -1.31
N GLU A 94 7.69 -8.20 -0.01
CA GLU A 94 6.86 -9.23 0.62
C GLU A 94 5.42 -9.24 0.06
N MET A 95 4.79 -8.08 -0.08
CA MET A 95 3.44 -7.98 -0.65
C MET A 95 3.43 -8.41 -2.14
N THR A 96 4.44 -8.01 -2.90
CA THR A 96 4.60 -8.41 -4.31
C THR A 96 4.75 -9.92 -4.43
N GLN A 97 5.53 -10.53 -3.54
CA GLN A 97 5.70 -11.98 -3.50
C GLN A 97 4.38 -12.69 -3.18
N ARG A 98 3.65 -12.24 -2.14
CA ARG A 98 2.37 -12.84 -1.75
C ARG A 98 1.36 -12.83 -2.89
N MET A 99 1.24 -11.72 -3.63
CA MET A 99 0.36 -11.63 -4.80
C MET A 99 0.67 -12.67 -5.89
N MET A 100 1.91 -13.15 -6.00
CA MET A 100 2.29 -14.18 -6.99
C MET A 100 2.03 -15.61 -6.50
N GLU A 101 1.75 -15.79 -5.22
CA GLU A 101 1.55 -17.09 -4.57
C GLU A 101 0.06 -17.48 -4.47
N VAL A 102 -0.87 -16.55 -4.73
CA VAL A 102 -2.33 -16.76 -4.70
C VAL A 102 -2.87 -17.36 -5.99
#